data_AF-A0A7S0YYL6-F1
#
_entry.id   AF-A0A7S0YYL6-F1
#
_cell.length_a   1.000
_cell.length_b   1.000
_cell.length_c   1.000
_cell.angle_alpha   90.00
_cell.angle_beta   90.00
_cell.angle_gamma   90.00
#
_symmetry.space_group_name_H-M   'P 1'
#
loop_
_entity.id
_entity.type
_entity.pdbx_description
1 polymer ?
#
loop_
_entity_poly.entity_id
_entity_poly.type
_entity_poly.pdbx_seq_one_letter_code
_entity_poly.pdbx_strand_id
1 'polypeptide(L)'
;GFSLRDAVKACQGVLLGRPEQFGTPSLYVSLLLHEFDRVYGDSLPQPAERNSYQKMVREVLKRFFKDMEATTVIPWPHICTAFTKPGDTNYGLGRGMPDIAAAVKELSADFYATRDDGQHLVLFDESLKHLCRVSRLISLGHALLVGPGSVGKRSVARLAAFLCGFHDFGPPDFVTSPPAAHGGGRG
;
A
#
# COMPACT_ATOMS: atom_id res chain seq x y z
N GLY A 1 -3.56 -6.63 -21.27
CA GLY A 1 -4.98 -7.07 -21.26
C GLY A 1 -5.27 -7.70 -19.92
N PHE A 2 -6.49 -7.54 -19.41
CA PHE A 2 -6.94 -8.16 -18.17
C PHE A 2 -7.48 -9.57 -18.41
N SER A 3 -7.44 -10.41 -17.40
CA SER A 3 -7.88 -11.81 -17.43
C SER A 3 -8.72 -12.17 -16.21
N LEU A 4 -9.32 -13.36 -16.19
CA LEU A 4 -10.02 -13.90 -15.02
C LEU A 4 -9.12 -13.95 -13.78
N ARG A 5 -7.81 -14.13 -13.96
CA ARG A 5 -6.82 -14.12 -12.88
C ARG A 5 -6.81 -12.79 -12.12
N ASP A 6 -7.09 -11.68 -12.80
CA ASP A 6 -7.09 -10.35 -12.17
C ASP A 6 -8.32 -10.19 -11.26
N ALA A 7 -9.47 -10.70 -11.68
CA ALA A 7 -10.66 -10.75 -10.82
C ALA A 7 -10.40 -11.62 -9.58
N VAL A 8 -9.73 -12.77 -9.75
CA VAL A 8 -9.33 -13.63 -8.62
C VAL A 8 -8.39 -12.90 -7.66
N LYS A 9 -7.42 -12.11 -8.15
CA LYS A 9 -6.54 -11.30 -7.27
C LYS A 9 -7.31 -10.26 -6.46
N ALA A 10 -8.36 -9.65 -7.05
CA ALA A 10 -9.22 -8.73 -6.31
C ALA A 10 -9.97 -9.48 -5.20
N CYS A 11 -10.54 -10.65 -5.51
CA CYS A 11 -11.18 -11.51 -4.51
C CYS A 11 -10.21 -11.96 -3.40
N GLN A 12 -8.96 -12.32 -3.75
CA GLN A 12 -7.93 -12.67 -2.77
C GLN A 12 -7.63 -11.51 -1.82
N GLY A 13 -7.60 -10.27 -2.31
CA GLY A 13 -7.42 -9.11 -1.46
C GLY A 13 -8.60 -8.88 -0.50
N VAL A 14 -9.84 -9.16 -0.93
CA VAL A 14 -11.01 -9.10 -0.05
C VAL A 14 -10.84 -10.02 1.16
N LEU A 15 -10.17 -11.18 0.99
CA LEU A 15 -9.91 -12.14 2.06
C LEU A 15 -8.88 -11.65 3.09
N LEU A 16 -8.18 -10.54 2.85
CA LEU A 16 -7.36 -9.89 3.88
C LEU A 16 -8.23 -9.24 4.97
N GLY A 17 -9.43 -8.79 4.61
CA GLY A 17 -10.35 -8.15 5.53
C GLY A 17 -11.05 -9.18 6.43
N ARG A 18 -11.26 -8.82 7.70
CA ARG A 18 -12.00 -9.67 8.64
C ARG A 18 -13.45 -9.22 8.81
N PRO A 19 -14.42 -10.14 8.99
CA PRO A 19 -15.83 -9.78 9.14
C PRO A 19 -16.11 -8.73 10.24
N GLU A 20 -15.33 -8.75 11.32
CA GLU A 20 -15.46 -7.81 12.44
C GLU A 20 -15.13 -6.36 12.03
N GLN A 21 -14.32 -6.18 10.98
CA GLN A 21 -13.91 -4.87 10.48
C GLN A 21 -14.88 -4.32 9.42
N PHE A 22 -15.66 -5.19 8.78
CA PHE A 22 -16.55 -4.85 7.67
C PHE A 22 -18.00 -5.23 7.98
N GLY A 23 -18.48 -4.92 9.19
CA GLY A 23 -19.80 -5.37 9.69
C GLY A 23 -21.04 -4.84 8.97
N THR A 24 -20.91 -4.05 7.91
CA THR A 24 -22.05 -3.55 7.11
C THR A 24 -21.84 -3.81 5.61
N PRO A 25 -22.92 -3.96 4.81
CA PRO A 25 -22.81 -4.14 3.37
C PRO A 25 -22.00 -3.04 2.68
N SER A 26 -22.15 -1.78 3.11
CA SER A 26 -21.41 -0.66 2.54
C SER A 26 -19.91 -0.74 2.80
N LEU A 27 -19.50 -1.24 3.98
CA LEU A 27 -18.09 -1.48 4.29
C LEU A 27 -17.52 -2.58 3.39
N TYR A 28 -18.26 -3.67 3.15
CA TYR A 28 -17.84 -4.71 2.20
C TYR A 28 -17.73 -4.20 0.77
N VAL A 29 -18.65 -3.32 0.33
CA VAL A 29 -18.55 -2.70 -0.99
C VAL A 29 -17.31 -1.81 -1.07
N SER A 30 -17.00 -1.01 -0.05
CA SER A 30 -15.76 -0.21 -0.05
C SER A 30 -14.51 -1.08 -0.07
N LEU A 31 -14.48 -2.22 0.63
CA LEU A 31 -13.40 -3.19 0.54
C LEU A 31 -13.28 -3.75 -0.89
N LEU A 32 -14.39 -4.19 -1.48
CA LEU A 32 -14.41 -4.71 -2.84
C LEU A 32 -13.88 -3.67 -3.84
N LEU A 33 -14.36 -2.44 -3.75
CA LEU A 33 -13.91 -1.33 -4.60
C LEU A 33 -12.43 -1.02 -4.42
N HIS A 34 -11.93 -1.02 -3.18
CA HIS A 34 -10.50 -0.89 -2.92
C HIS A 34 -9.71 -1.96 -3.68
N GLU A 35 -10.14 -3.21 -3.60
CA GLU A 35 -9.45 -4.33 -4.21
C GLU A 35 -9.47 -4.29 -5.75
N PHE A 36 -10.59 -3.87 -6.34
CA PHE A 36 -10.64 -3.58 -7.77
C PHE A 36 -9.72 -2.43 -8.16
N ASP A 37 -9.63 -1.37 -7.34
CA ASP A 37 -8.68 -0.27 -7.59
C ASP A 37 -7.23 -0.74 -7.55
N ARG A 38 -6.86 -1.62 -6.59
CA ARG A 38 -5.49 -2.14 -6.47
C ARG A 38 -5.09 -3.04 -7.64
N VAL A 39 -6.04 -3.74 -8.25
CA VAL A 39 -5.77 -4.63 -9.39
C VAL A 39 -5.86 -3.87 -10.72
N TYR A 40 -6.98 -3.19 -10.96
CA TYR A 40 -7.28 -2.57 -12.24
C TYR A 40 -6.86 -1.11 -12.26
N GLY A 41 -7.30 -0.30 -11.30
CA GLY A 41 -7.04 1.14 -11.26
C GLY A 41 -5.54 1.47 -11.24
N ASP A 42 -4.79 0.77 -10.39
CA ASP A 42 -3.34 0.89 -10.22
C ASP A 42 -2.52 0.44 -11.45
N SER A 43 -3.15 -0.29 -12.38
CA SER A 43 -2.55 -0.75 -13.64
C SER A 43 -2.76 0.24 -14.80
N LEU A 44 -3.52 1.32 -14.58
CA LEU A 44 -3.82 2.33 -15.60
C LEU A 44 -2.85 3.51 -15.52
N PRO A 45 -1.91 3.66 -16.47
CA PRO A 45 -0.89 4.70 -16.41
C PRO A 45 -1.45 6.10 -16.65
N GLN A 46 -2.44 6.23 -17.55
CA GLN A 46 -2.92 7.55 -17.96
C GLN A 46 -4.10 8.05 -17.10
N PRO A 47 -4.14 9.35 -16.77
CA PRO A 47 -5.28 9.93 -16.05
C PRO A 47 -6.63 9.73 -16.75
N ALA A 48 -6.67 9.78 -18.09
CA ALA A 48 -7.90 9.60 -18.86
C ALA A 48 -8.48 8.18 -18.72
N GLU A 49 -7.61 7.17 -18.70
CA GLU A 49 -7.99 5.78 -18.47
C GLU A 49 -8.53 5.59 -17.04
N ARG A 50 -7.84 6.15 -16.04
CA ARG A 50 -8.31 6.14 -14.64
C ARG A 50 -9.69 6.78 -14.49
N ASN A 51 -9.92 7.92 -15.14
CA ASN A 51 -11.21 8.60 -15.13
C ASN A 51 -12.30 7.75 -15.79
N SER A 52 -12.00 7.08 -16.89
CA SER A 52 -12.95 6.20 -17.59
C SER A 52 -13.29 4.98 -16.74
N TYR A 53 -12.29 4.37 -16.10
CA TYR A 53 -12.49 3.29 -15.14
C TYR A 53 -13.36 3.73 -13.95
N GLN A 54 -13.10 4.90 -13.36
CA GLN A 54 -13.91 5.42 -12.25
C GLN A 54 -15.38 5.66 -12.67
N LYS A 55 -15.62 6.16 -13.88
CA LYS A 55 -16.98 6.29 -14.42
C LYS A 55 -17.67 4.95 -14.53
N MET A 56 -17.01 3.94 -15.10
CA MET A 56 -17.53 2.58 -15.20
C MET A 56 -17.88 1.99 -13.83
N VAL A 57 -17.00 2.14 -12.83
CA VAL A 57 -17.24 1.68 -11.45
C VAL A 57 -18.49 2.34 -10.86
N ARG A 58 -18.66 3.66 -11.05
CA ARG A 58 -19.86 4.37 -10.57
C ARG A 58 -21.14 3.85 -11.22
N GLU A 59 -21.12 3.51 -12.50
CA GLU A 59 -22.29 2.93 -13.18
C GLU A 59 -22.59 1.50 -12.71
N VAL A 60 -21.58 0.69 -12.42
CA VAL A 60 -21.76 -0.63 -11.77
C VAL A 60 -22.40 -0.48 -10.40
N LEU A 61 -21.92 0.47 -9.58
CA LEU A 61 -22.48 0.74 -8.26
C LEU A 61 -23.95 1.14 -8.35
N LYS A 62 -24.31 2.09 -9.23
CA LYS A 62 -25.70 2.48 -9.47
C LYS A 62 -26.57 1.33 -10.00
N ARG A 63 -26.00 0.36 -10.71
CA ARG A 63 -26.77 -0.75 -11.28
C ARG A 63 -27.09 -1.82 -10.24
N PHE A 64 -26.10 -2.20 -9.42
CA PHE A 64 -26.18 -3.36 -8.53
C PHE A 64 -26.39 -3.00 -7.06
N PHE A 65 -26.11 -1.75 -6.66
CA PHE A 65 -26.21 -1.27 -5.28
C PHE A 65 -27.10 -0.02 -5.19
N LYS A 66 -28.27 -0.07 -5.83
CA LYS A 66 -29.22 1.06 -5.95
C LYS A 66 -29.73 1.59 -4.62
N ASP A 67 -29.91 0.70 -3.65
CA ASP A 67 -30.47 1.00 -2.33
C ASP A 67 -29.37 1.39 -1.32
N MET A 68 -28.11 1.45 -1.76
CA MET A 68 -27.00 1.89 -0.94
C MET A 68 -26.92 3.42 -1.03
N GLU A 69 -27.23 4.09 0.08
CA GLU A 69 -27.11 5.55 0.20
C GLU A 69 -25.72 6.00 -0.24
N ALA A 70 -25.65 7.02 -1.11
CA ALA A 70 -24.39 7.54 -1.66
C ALA A 70 -23.41 8.04 -0.57
N THR A 71 -23.94 8.38 0.61
CA THR A 71 -23.21 8.77 1.82
C THR A 71 -22.64 7.59 2.61
N THR A 72 -23.09 6.36 2.36
CA THR A 72 -22.60 5.15 3.04
C THR A 72 -21.39 4.52 2.35
N VAL A 73 -21.16 4.86 1.08
CA VAL A 73 -19.91 4.55 0.39
C VAL A 73 -18.89 5.61 0.78
N ILE A 74 -17.84 5.19 1.48
CA ILE A 74 -16.77 6.08 1.97
C ILE A 74 -16.23 6.95 0.83
N PRO A 75 -15.92 8.24 1.06
CA PRO A 75 -15.40 9.11 0.02
C PRO A 75 -14.13 8.53 -0.62
N TRP A 76 -14.13 8.47 -1.95
CA TRP A 76 -12.98 8.02 -2.74
C TRP A 76 -11.77 8.93 -2.48
N PRO A 77 -10.54 8.39 -2.28
CA PRO A 77 -10.13 6.99 -2.44
C PRO A 77 -10.37 6.10 -1.21
N HIS A 78 -10.91 4.91 -1.45
CA HIS A 78 -10.96 3.83 -0.47
C HIS A 78 -9.55 3.27 -0.29
N ILE A 79 -8.92 3.48 0.86
CA ILE A 79 -7.63 2.86 1.18
C ILE A 79 -7.88 1.83 2.28
N CYS A 80 -7.88 0.55 1.92
CA CYS A 80 -7.77 -0.52 2.90
C CYS A 80 -6.29 -0.84 3.14
N THR A 81 -5.91 -0.93 4.41
CA THR A 81 -4.52 -1.10 4.83
C THR A 81 -4.46 -1.77 6.20
N ALA A 82 -3.31 -2.36 6.51
CA ALA A 82 -2.98 -2.82 7.87
C ALA A 82 -2.67 -1.65 8.83
N PHE A 83 -2.63 -0.41 8.34
CA PHE A 83 -2.23 0.77 9.12
C PHE A 83 -3.45 1.64 9.48
N THR A 84 -4.46 1.03 10.10
CA THR A 84 -5.73 1.73 10.41
C THR A 84 -5.68 2.52 11.70
N LYS A 85 -4.96 2.01 12.69
CA LYS A 85 -4.67 2.65 13.97
C LYS A 85 -3.40 2.03 14.56
N PRO A 86 -2.72 2.74 15.47
CA PRO A 86 -1.56 2.17 16.11
C PRO A 86 -1.86 0.88 16.89
N GLY A 87 -0.92 -0.07 16.84
CA GLY A 87 -1.07 -1.38 17.49
C GLY A 87 -2.07 -2.35 16.85
N ASP A 88 -2.78 -1.96 15.78
CA ASP A 88 -3.69 -2.84 15.04
C ASP A 88 -3.24 -3.00 13.59
N THR A 89 -2.69 -4.18 13.30
CA THR A 89 -2.20 -4.57 11.97
C THR A 89 -3.27 -5.22 11.11
N ASN A 90 -4.53 -5.26 11.56
CA ASN A 90 -5.61 -5.87 10.79
C ASN A 90 -5.96 -5.02 9.58
N TYR A 91 -6.24 -5.68 8.46
CA TYR A 91 -6.52 -5.04 7.19
C TYR A 91 -7.91 -4.41 7.15
N GLY A 92 -7.98 -3.10 7.41
CA GLY A 92 -9.24 -2.37 7.49
C GLY A 92 -9.23 -1.09 6.67
N LEU A 93 -10.35 -0.39 6.69
CA LEU A 93 -10.48 0.90 6.04
C LEU A 93 -9.67 1.97 6.80
N GLY A 94 -8.71 2.59 6.11
CA GLY A 94 -7.97 3.74 6.61
C GLY A 94 -8.87 4.97 6.74
N ARG A 95 -8.71 5.72 7.84
CA ARG A 95 -9.47 6.94 8.13
C ARG A 95 -8.81 8.19 7.51
N GLY A 96 -8.37 8.06 6.25
CA GLY A 96 -7.65 9.11 5.55
C GLY A 96 -6.13 9.11 5.83
N MET A 97 -5.41 9.95 5.07
CA MET A 97 -3.95 9.93 5.07
C MET A 97 -3.29 10.36 6.39
N PRO A 98 -3.79 11.37 7.12
CA PRO A 98 -3.21 11.75 8.41
C PRO A 98 -3.21 10.61 9.44
N ASP A 99 -4.31 9.86 9.51
CA ASP A 99 -4.46 8.74 10.44
C ASP A 99 -3.55 7.57 10.05
N ILE A 100 -3.44 7.28 8.74
CA ILE A 100 -2.49 6.30 8.21
C ILE A 100 -1.05 6.72 8.54
N ALA A 101 -0.70 8.00 8.37
CA ALA A 101 0.62 8.52 8.68
C ALA A 101 0.97 8.37 10.16
N ALA A 102 0.03 8.69 11.06
CA ALA A 102 0.19 8.52 12.50
C ALA A 102 0.39 7.04 12.89
N ALA A 103 -0.44 6.14 12.35
CA ALA A 103 -0.31 4.71 12.58
C ALA A 103 1.03 4.16 12.09
N VAL A 104 1.46 4.51 10.87
CA VAL A 104 2.77 4.09 10.33
C VAL A 104 3.91 4.63 11.20
N LYS A 105 3.85 5.88 11.64
CA LYS A 105 4.90 6.48 12.47
C LYS A 105 5.08 5.73 13.80
N GLU A 106 3.98 5.37 14.45
CA GLU A 106 4.05 4.61 15.71
C GLU A 106 4.52 3.18 15.47
N LEU A 107 3.92 2.47 14.51
CA LEU A 107 4.26 1.08 14.20
C LEU A 107 5.71 0.92 13.71
N SER A 108 6.31 1.96 13.13
CA SER A 108 7.69 1.93 12.61
C SER A 108 8.75 2.40 13.61
N ALA A 109 8.37 2.79 14.82
CA ALA A 109 9.30 3.32 15.82
C ALA A 109 10.43 2.33 16.14
N ASP A 110 10.09 1.07 16.42
CA ASP A 110 11.07 0.02 16.75
C ASP A 110 11.95 -0.34 15.55
N PHE A 111 11.38 -0.35 14.34
CA PHE A 111 12.13 -0.57 13.10
C PHE A 111 13.23 0.47 12.91
N TYR A 112 12.94 1.73 13.23
CA TYR A 112 13.90 2.82 13.09
C TYR A 112 14.86 2.93 14.28
N ALA A 113 14.44 2.57 15.49
CA ALA A 113 15.30 2.62 16.67
C ALA A 113 16.41 1.55 16.64
N THR A 114 16.16 0.42 15.97
CA THR A 114 17.09 -0.72 15.92
C THR A 114 18.04 -0.68 14.71
N ARG A 115 17.94 0.33 13.84
CA ARG A 115 18.70 0.44 12.59
C ARG A 115 19.48 1.74 12.55
N ASP A 116 20.79 1.62 12.37
CA ASP A 116 21.73 2.75 12.29
C ASP A 116 22.13 3.08 10.83
N ASP A 117 21.34 2.62 9.85
CA ASP A 117 21.66 2.79 8.42
C ASP A 117 21.17 4.15 7.85
N GLY A 118 20.54 4.99 8.66
CA GLY A 118 20.02 6.31 8.29
C GLY A 118 18.91 6.28 7.22
N GLN A 119 18.37 5.12 6.87
CA GLN A 119 17.39 4.96 5.78
C GLN A 119 15.94 5.18 6.25
N HIS A 120 15.66 6.34 6.85
CA HIS A 120 14.30 6.70 7.26
C HIS A 120 13.45 7.12 6.05
N LEU A 121 12.31 6.46 5.87
CA LEU A 121 11.35 6.87 4.85
C LEU A 121 10.68 8.17 5.27
N VAL A 122 10.78 9.21 4.45
CA VAL A 122 10.00 10.44 4.63
C VAL A 122 8.55 10.13 4.29
N LEU A 123 7.65 10.31 5.26
CA LEU A 123 6.23 10.00 5.11
C LEU A 123 5.45 11.20 4.55
N PHE A 124 5.08 11.11 3.28
CA PHE A 124 4.11 11.96 2.58
C PHE A 124 3.09 11.09 1.83
N ASP A 125 1.96 11.66 1.40
CA ASP A 125 0.82 10.94 0.83
C ASP A 125 1.19 9.86 -0.20
N GLU A 126 2.05 10.17 -1.17
CA GLU A 126 2.42 9.19 -2.20
C GLU A 126 3.31 8.06 -1.65
N SER A 127 4.22 8.37 -0.71
CA SER A 127 5.01 7.34 -0.04
C SER A 127 4.14 6.40 0.80
N LEU A 128 3.12 6.93 1.47
CA LEU A 128 2.18 6.16 2.29
C LEU A 128 1.26 5.30 1.42
N LYS A 129 0.77 5.83 0.30
CA LYS A 129 0.04 5.04 -0.71
C LYS A 129 0.90 3.90 -1.24
N HIS A 130 2.17 4.18 -1.55
CA HIS A 130 3.11 3.17 -2.02
C HIS A 130 3.36 2.11 -0.94
N LEU A 131 3.59 2.52 0.31
CA LEU A 131 3.77 1.62 1.44
C LEU A 131 2.54 0.72 1.67
N CYS A 132 1.33 1.29 1.64
CA CYS A 132 0.08 0.52 1.75
C CYS A 132 -0.03 -0.53 0.61
N ARG A 133 0.29 -0.14 -0.62
CA ARG A 133 0.28 -1.04 -1.78
C ARG A 133 1.28 -2.18 -1.62
N VAL A 134 2.52 -1.87 -1.25
CA VAL A 134 3.57 -2.89 -1.07
C VAL A 134 3.23 -3.83 0.07
N SER A 135 2.75 -3.31 1.20
CA SER A 135 2.34 -4.12 2.36
C SER A 135 1.21 -5.07 1.99
N ARG A 136 0.18 -4.58 1.26
CA ARG A 136 -0.89 -5.43 0.72
C ARG A 136 -0.35 -6.55 -0.18
N LEU A 137 0.59 -6.24 -1.08
CA LEU A 137 1.15 -7.23 -2.01
C LEU A 137 1.97 -8.31 -1.28
N ILE A 138 2.76 -7.92 -0.28
CA ILE A 138 3.56 -8.84 0.54
C ILE A 138 2.62 -9.75 1.35
N SER A 139 1.56 -9.21 1.95
CA SER A 139 0.56 -10.01 2.68
C SER A 139 -0.15 -11.05 1.80
N LEU A 140 -0.15 -10.89 0.48
CA LEU A 140 -0.74 -11.83 -0.48
C LEU A 140 0.30 -12.74 -1.16
N GLY A 141 1.60 -12.55 -0.90
CA GLY A 141 2.68 -13.32 -1.50
C GLY A 141 3.91 -12.48 -1.82
N HIS A 142 4.15 -12.20 -3.11
CA HIS A 142 5.38 -11.57 -3.58
C HIS A 142 5.12 -10.27 -4.35
N ALA A 143 6.05 -9.32 -4.24
CA ALA A 143 6.01 -8.05 -4.96
C ALA A 143 7.31 -7.80 -5.73
N LEU A 144 7.20 -7.41 -7.00
CA LEU A 144 8.30 -6.90 -7.80
C LEU A 144 8.21 -5.38 -7.89
N LEU A 145 9.21 -4.67 -7.34
CA LEU A 145 9.25 -3.20 -7.36
C LEU A 145 10.15 -2.71 -8.49
N VAL A 146 9.54 -2.12 -9.52
CA VAL A 146 10.23 -1.57 -10.69
C VAL A 146 10.17 -0.05 -10.66
N GLY A 147 11.30 0.60 -10.88
CA GLY A 147 11.40 2.06 -10.94
C GLY A 147 12.85 2.56 -10.87
N PRO A 148 13.10 3.87 -11.08
CA PRO A 148 14.45 4.44 -11.04
C PRO A 148 15.14 4.23 -9.69
N GLY A 149 16.48 4.19 -9.69
CA GLY A 149 17.29 3.75 -8.53
C GLY A 149 17.06 4.53 -7.22
N SER A 150 16.72 5.81 -7.31
CA SER A 150 16.66 6.74 -6.17
C SER A 150 15.32 6.82 -5.43
N VAL A 151 14.27 6.10 -5.85
CA VAL A 151 12.90 6.30 -5.34
C VAL A 151 12.58 5.54 -4.04
N GLY A 152 13.59 5.10 -3.28
CA GLY A 152 13.38 4.50 -1.95
C GLY A 152 12.75 3.09 -1.96
N LYS A 153 12.73 2.38 -3.09
CA LYS A 153 12.10 1.03 -3.22
C LYS A 153 12.55 0.05 -2.13
N ARG A 154 13.85 0.07 -1.80
CA ARG A 154 14.43 -0.80 -0.77
C ARG A 154 13.91 -0.44 0.63
N SER A 155 13.89 0.84 0.98
CA SER A 155 13.38 1.32 2.27
C SER A 155 11.89 0.99 2.42
N VAL A 156 11.09 1.19 1.38
CA VAL A 156 9.66 0.84 1.40
C VAL A 156 9.46 -0.67 1.54
N ALA A 157 10.21 -1.50 0.79
CA ALA A 157 10.09 -2.95 0.89
C ALA A 157 10.45 -3.48 2.28
N ARG A 158 11.54 -2.97 2.88
CA ARG A 158 11.97 -3.35 4.24
C ARG A 158 10.95 -2.92 5.28
N LEU A 159 10.48 -1.68 5.21
CA LEU A 159 9.47 -1.18 6.13
C LEU A 159 8.15 -1.95 6.00
N ALA A 160 7.68 -2.21 4.78
CA ALA A 160 6.47 -2.99 4.53
C ALA A 160 6.60 -4.41 5.10
N ALA A 161 7.75 -5.08 4.88
CA ALA A 161 8.01 -6.41 5.43
C ALA A 161 7.94 -6.40 6.97
N PHE A 162 8.64 -5.46 7.60
CA PHE A 162 8.61 -5.28 9.06
C PHE A 162 7.18 -5.06 9.58
N LEU A 163 6.43 -4.14 8.97
CA LEU A 163 5.06 -3.82 9.37
C LEU A 163 4.08 -4.99 9.16
N CYS A 164 4.37 -5.89 8.23
CA CYS A 164 3.63 -7.13 8.02
C CYS A 164 4.11 -8.29 8.93
N GLY A 165 5.09 -8.05 9.82
CA GLY A 165 5.64 -9.07 10.72
C GLY A 165 6.65 -10.02 10.07
N PHE A 166 7.18 -9.66 8.90
CA PHE A 166 8.24 -10.43 8.23
C PHE A 166 9.62 -9.87 8.58
N HIS A 167 10.58 -10.76 8.82
CA HIS A 167 11.98 -10.39 8.99
C HIS A 167 12.67 -10.20 7.64
N ASP A 168 13.47 -9.14 7.51
CA ASP A 168 14.28 -8.88 6.32
C ASP A 168 15.53 -9.78 6.30
N PHE A 169 15.48 -10.87 5.53
CA PHE A 169 16.70 -11.63 5.19
C PHE A 169 17.39 -10.97 3.99
N GLY A 170 18.34 -10.08 4.26
CA GLY A 170 19.28 -9.55 3.28
C GLY A 170 20.73 -9.77 3.75
N PRO A 171 21.71 -9.92 2.85
CA PRO A 171 23.11 -9.96 3.24
C PRO A 171 23.49 -8.65 3.97
N PRO A 172 24.32 -8.72 5.03
CA PRO A 172 24.65 -7.58 5.89
C PRO A 172 25.32 -6.39 5.15
N ASP A 173 25.93 -6.63 3.98
CA ASP A 173 26.94 -5.72 3.40
C ASP A 173 26.52 -5.03 2.09
N PHE A 174 25.37 -4.35 2.07
CA PHE A 174 25.08 -3.35 1.03
C PHE A 174 24.84 -1.96 1.63
N VAL A 175 25.55 -1.67 2.72
CA VAL A 175 25.95 -0.30 3.06
C VAL A 175 26.87 0.15 1.92
N THR A 176 26.53 1.27 1.31
CA THR A 176 27.29 1.89 0.22
C THR A 176 28.78 1.85 0.54
N SER A 177 29.60 1.29 -0.36
CA SER A 177 31.03 1.53 -0.33
C SER A 177 31.25 3.03 -0.16
N PRO A 178 32.14 3.48 0.74
CA PRO A 178 32.43 4.89 0.88
C PRO A 178 32.86 5.44 -0.49
N PRO A 179 32.54 6.70 -0.83
CA PRO A 179 32.99 7.29 -2.08
C PRO A 179 34.51 7.13 -2.15
N ALA A 180 34.99 6.62 -3.29
CA ALA A 180 36.41 6.42 -3.54
C ALA A 180 37.15 7.70 -3.13
N ALA A 181 38.03 7.60 -2.13
CA ALA A 181 38.88 8.70 -1.75
C ALA A 181 39.63 9.15 -3.00
N HIS A 182 39.42 10.41 -3.42
CA HIS A 182 40.31 11.06 -4.35
C HIS A 182 41.70 11.04 -3.72
N GLY A 183 42.52 10.07 -4.15
CA GLY A 183 43.93 10.01 -3.85
C GLY A 183 44.62 11.17 -4.53
N GLY A 184 44.70 12.30 -3.82
CA GLY A 184 45.73 13.28 -4.05
C GLY A 184 47.09 12.64 -3.78
N GLY A 185 47.75 12.18 -4.83
CA GLY A 185 49.16 11.80 -4.81
C GLY A 185 49.94 12.84 -5.58
N ARG A 186 50.60 13.75 -4.86
CA ARG A 186 51.74 14.50 -5.38
C ARG A 186 52.88 13.52 -5.64
N GLY A 187 53.49 13.65 -6.81
CA GLY A 187 54.76 13.07 -7.22
C GLY A 187 55.20 13.80 -8.48
#